data_AF-H6BWX7-F1
#
_entry.id   AF-H6BWX7-F1
#
_cell.length_a   1.000
_cell.length_b   1.000
_cell.length_c   1.000
_cell.angle_alpha   90.00
_cell.angle_beta   90.00
_cell.angle_gamma   90.00
#
_symmetry.space_group_name_H-M   'P 1'
#
loop_
_entity.id
_entity.type
_entity.pdbx_description
1 polymer ?
#
loop_
_entity_poly.entity_id
_entity_poly.type
_entity_poly.pdbx_seq_one_letter_code
_entity_poly.pdbx_strand_id
1 'polypeptide(L)'
;MARYGQSKLANILHAKTLHKHYGPGSPSSRSGQGEIWTAVVHPGLVESNLAVGAELPSWLKLLVPVYKRIGGLMDADSGSWTSVFCVGSPTMTKEHSGAYFQRIADPAGWQSCLAKDVGLAAKLEDWTKEEMRRGGWWAGPGPLDGQE
;
A
#
# COMPACT_ATOMS: atom_id res chain seq x y z
N MET A 1 -13.81 -9.59 11.20
CA MET A 1 -13.46 -8.86 9.95
C MET A 1 -12.74 -7.51 10.14
N ALA A 2 -12.74 -6.87 11.31
CA ALA A 2 -12.17 -5.52 11.48
C ALA A 2 -10.63 -5.42 11.44
N ARG A 3 -9.89 -6.31 12.11
CA ARG A 3 -8.42 -6.14 12.31
C ARG A 3 -7.60 -6.25 11.03
N TYR A 4 -7.87 -7.25 10.18
CA TYR A 4 -7.16 -7.42 8.91
C TYR A 4 -7.42 -6.27 7.94
N GLY A 5 -8.68 -5.82 7.83
CA GLY A 5 -9.01 -4.65 7.01
C GLY A 5 -8.30 -3.39 7.49
N GLN A 6 -8.23 -3.18 8.82
CA GLN A 6 -7.50 -2.06 9.43
C GLN A 6 -5.99 -2.13 9.15
N SER A 7 -5.35 -3.30 9.24
CA SER A 7 -3.93 -3.40 8.91
C SER A 7 -3.64 -3.16 7.43
N LYS A 8 -4.54 -3.57 6.52
CA LYS A 8 -4.42 -3.23 5.09
C LYS A 8 -4.65 -1.74 4.81
N LEU A 9 -5.60 -1.11 5.49
CA LEU A 9 -5.78 0.34 5.43
C LEU A 9 -4.51 1.06 5.92
N ALA A 10 -3.91 0.60 7.01
CA ALA A 10 -2.67 1.16 7.54
C ALA A 10 -1.52 1.09 6.52
N ASN A 11 -1.37 -0.03 5.78
CA ASN A 11 -0.36 -0.12 4.71
C ASN A 11 -0.57 0.93 3.61
N ILE A 12 -1.83 1.18 3.20
CA ILE A 12 -2.15 2.18 2.17
C ILE A 12 -1.78 3.58 2.66
N LEU A 13 -2.15 3.90 3.90
CA LEU A 13 -1.86 5.19 4.52
C LEU A 13 -0.35 5.40 4.72
N HIS A 14 0.37 4.36 5.16
CA HIS A 14 1.81 4.40 5.33
C HIS A 14 2.53 4.68 4.00
N ALA A 15 2.10 4.06 2.90
CA ALA A 15 2.65 4.34 1.58
C ALA A 15 2.50 5.81 1.15
N LYS A 16 1.41 6.48 1.55
CA LYS A 16 1.24 7.93 1.32
C LYS A 16 2.24 8.76 2.14
N THR A 17 2.49 8.36 3.37
CA THR A 17 3.52 8.99 4.21
C THR A 17 4.90 8.82 3.57
N LEU A 18 5.27 7.62 3.13
CA LEU A 18 6.54 7.38 2.43
C LEU A 18 6.67 8.23 1.16
N HIS A 19 5.63 8.29 0.32
CA HIS A 19 5.62 9.14 -0.86
C HIS A 19 5.81 10.63 -0.50
N LYS A 20 5.14 11.12 0.56
CA LYS A 20 5.29 12.50 1.02
C LYS A 20 6.73 12.82 1.47
N HIS A 21 7.39 11.89 2.15
CA HIS A 21 8.72 12.10 2.74
C HIS A 21 9.88 11.82 1.79
N TYR A 22 9.73 10.84 0.89
CA TYR A 22 10.80 10.33 0.04
C TYR A 22 10.48 10.33 -1.46
N GLY A 23 9.22 10.52 -1.85
CA GLY A 23 8.80 10.50 -3.25
C GLY A 23 9.31 11.65 -4.10
N PRO A 24 8.92 11.70 -5.38
CA PRO A 24 9.27 12.78 -6.30
C PRO A 24 8.93 14.15 -5.76
N GLY A 25 9.92 15.04 -5.72
CA GLY A 25 9.75 16.38 -5.16
C GLY A 25 9.44 16.39 -3.66
N SER A 26 9.72 15.33 -2.92
CA SER A 26 9.68 15.34 -1.45
C SER A 26 10.83 16.16 -0.86
N PRO A 27 10.82 16.46 0.46
CA PRO A 27 11.97 17.07 1.13
C PRO A 27 13.27 16.28 0.92
N SER A 28 13.24 14.94 1.03
CA SER A 28 14.42 14.08 0.81
C SER A 28 14.99 14.21 -0.59
N SER A 29 14.13 14.17 -1.61
CA SER A 29 14.52 14.31 -3.02
C SER A 29 15.14 15.68 -3.29
N ARG A 30 14.51 16.76 -2.79
CA ARG A 30 15.01 18.14 -2.97
C ARG A 30 16.32 18.42 -2.24
N SER A 31 16.56 17.78 -1.10
CA SER A 31 17.80 17.95 -0.34
C SER A 31 18.94 17.04 -0.83
N GLY A 32 18.76 16.32 -1.94
CA GLY A 32 19.78 15.41 -2.48
C GLY A 32 19.99 14.15 -1.62
N GLN A 33 19.08 13.85 -0.69
CA GLN A 33 19.14 12.69 0.20
C GLN A 33 18.49 11.43 -0.41
N GLY A 34 18.27 11.45 -1.73
CA GLY A 34 17.64 10.38 -2.47
C GLY A 34 16.12 10.54 -2.64
N GLU A 35 15.64 9.91 -3.70
CA GLU A 35 14.24 9.84 -4.09
C GLU A 35 13.81 8.37 -4.15
N ILE A 36 12.72 8.02 -3.48
CA ILE A 36 12.19 6.66 -3.41
C ILE A 36 10.75 6.67 -3.93
N TRP A 37 10.50 5.91 -4.98
CA TRP A 37 9.15 5.75 -5.51
C TRP A 37 8.41 4.69 -4.70
N THR A 38 7.20 5.03 -4.26
CA THR A 38 6.37 4.13 -3.45
C THR A 38 5.13 3.76 -4.26
N ALA A 39 4.70 2.50 -4.24
CA ALA A 39 3.46 2.07 -4.86
C ALA A 39 2.69 1.14 -3.91
N VAL A 40 1.36 1.24 -3.92
CA VAL A 40 0.51 0.26 -3.26
C VAL A 40 0.00 -0.71 -4.31
N VAL A 41 0.21 -2.00 -4.08
CA VAL A 41 -0.25 -3.05 -5.00
C VAL A 41 -1.42 -3.81 -4.40
N HIS A 42 -2.54 -3.80 -5.11
CA HIS A 42 -3.66 -4.68 -4.86
C HIS A 42 -3.78 -5.70 -6.00
N PRO A 43 -3.38 -6.97 -5.77
CA PRO A 43 -3.25 -7.97 -6.84
C PRO A 43 -4.60 -8.46 -7.41
N GLY A 44 -5.71 -7.95 -6.87
CA GLY A 44 -7.05 -8.47 -7.17
C GLY A 44 -7.44 -9.57 -6.18
N LEU A 45 -8.50 -10.32 -6.49
CA LEU A 45 -8.83 -11.53 -5.75
C LEU A 45 -7.94 -12.64 -6.31
N VAL A 46 -6.87 -12.99 -5.61
CA VAL A 46 -5.97 -14.08 -6.01
C VAL A 46 -6.45 -15.38 -5.39
N GLU A 47 -6.49 -16.47 -6.15
CA GLU A 47 -6.69 -17.81 -5.58
C GLU A 47 -5.52 -18.16 -4.65
N SER A 48 -5.71 -17.87 -3.37
CA SER A 48 -4.76 -18.16 -2.30
C SER A 48 -5.52 -18.71 -1.10
N ASN A 49 -4.80 -19.40 -0.21
CA ASN A 49 -5.39 -19.91 1.03
C ASN A 49 -5.79 -18.80 2.03
N LEU A 50 -5.60 -17.51 1.71
CA LEU A 50 -5.96 -16.38 2.58
C LEU A 50 -7.47 -16.28 2.88
N ALA A 51 -8.32 -16.82 2.00
CA ALA A 51 -9.76 -16.85 2.19
C ALA A 51 -10.26 -18.15 2.86
N VAL A 52 -9.38 -19.13 3.10
CA VAL A 52 -9.73 -20.41 3.74
C VAL A 52 -9.97 -20.14 5.23
N GLY A 53 -11.22 -19.82 5.57
CA GLY A 53 -11.65 -19.44 6.92
C GLY A 53 -12.36 -18.08 7.00
N ALA A 54 -12.50 -17.35 5.89
CA ALA A 54 -13.29 -16.13 5.86
C ALA A 54 -14.79 -16.45 5.99
N GLU A 55 -15.42 -16.01 7.08
CA GLU A 55 -16.87 -16.04 7.22
C GLU A 55 -17.52 -15.00 6.29
N LEU A 56 -17.74 -15.41 5.04
CA LEU A 56 -18.52 -14.64 4.10
C LEU A 56 -20.02 -14.86 4.36
N PRO A 57 -20.85 -13.81 4.34
CA PRO A 57 -22.31 -13.95 4.36
C PRO A 57 -22.79 -14.91 3.26
N SER A 58 -23.81 -15.72 3.55
CA SER A 58 -24.27 -16.79 2.65
C SER A 58 -24.63 -16.29 1.24
N TRP A 59 -25.20 -15.09 1.12
CA TRP A 59 -25.50 -14.47 -0.18
C TRP A 59 -24.25 -14.13 -0.99
N LEU A 60 -23.15 -13.76 -0.33
CA LEU A 60 -21.90 -13.43 -0.98
C LEU A 60 -21.16 -14.71 -1.43
N LYS A 61 -21.28 -15.81 -0.66
CA LYS A 61 -20.79 -17.13 -1.06
C LYS A 61 -21.42 -17.63 -2.37
N LEU A 62 -22.69 -17.31 -2.61
CA LEU A 62 -23.40 -17.67 -3.84
C LEU A 62 -22.87 -16.93 -5.07
N LEU A 63 -22.31 -15.73 -4.89
CA LEU A 63 -21.75 -14.91 -5.97
C LEU A 63 -20.31 -15.29 -6.34
N VAL A 64 -19.56 -15.94 -5.44
CA VAL A 64 -18.18 -16.39 -5.67
C VAL A 64 -18.02 -17.21 -6.96
N PRO A 65 -18.78 -18.30 -7.22
CA PRO A 65 -18.59 -19.11 -8.43
C PRO A 65 -18.89 -18.34 -9.73
N VAL A 66 -19.89 -17.44 -9.71
CA VAL A 66 -20.18 -16.56 -10.85
C VAL A 66 -19.01 -15.61 -11.10
N TYR A 67 -18.49 -15.00 -10.03
CA TYR A 67 -17.32 -14.13 -10.09
C TYR A 67 -16.06 -14.87 -10.58
N LYS A 68 -15.86 -16.13 -10.18
CA LYS A 68 -14.79 -16.99 -10.71
C LYS A 68 -14.93 -17.17 -12.23
N ARG A 69 -16.14 -17.54 -12.68
CA ARG A 69 -16.43 -17.90 -14.08
C ARG A 69 -16.22 -16.74 -15.05
N ILE A 70 -16.43 -15.51 -14.60
CA ILE A 70 -16.23 -14.29 -15.40
C ILE A 70 -14.78 -13.75 -15.35
N GLY A 71 -13.81 -14.53 -14.84
CA GLY A 71 -12.40 -14.13 -14.79
C GLY A 71 -12.06 -13.16 -13.66
N GLY A 72 -12.89 -13.10 -12.61
CA GLY A 72 -12.65 -12.22 -11.46
C GLY A 72 -11.52 -12.69 -10.54
N LEU A 73 -11.07 -13.94 -10.69
CA LEU A 73 -9.92 -14.52 -10.00
C LEU A 73 -8.74 -14.57 -10.93
N MET A 74 -7.60 -14.12 -10.42
CA MET A 74 -6.31 -14.26 -11.08
C MET A 74 -5.56 -15.41 -10.44
N ASP A 75 -4.87 -16.21 -11.26
CA ASP A 75 -3.86 -17.13 -10.76
C ASP A 75 -2.69 -16.36 -10.11
N ALA A 76 -1.83 -17.08 -9.38
CA ALA A 76 -0.73 -16.47 -8.65
C ALA A 76 0.30 -15.78 -9.55
N ASP A 77 0.52 -16.28 -10.76
CA ASP A 77 1.47 -15.70 -11.72
C ASP A 77 0.94 -14.35 -12.20
N SER A 78 -0.28 -14.33 -12.73
CA SER A 78 -0.98 -13.12 -13.17
C SER A 78 -1.15 -12.10 -12.03
N GLY A 79 -1.39 -12.57 -10.80
CA GLY A 79 -1.47 -11.71 -9.61
C GLY A 79 -0.15 -11.00 -9.27
N SER A 80 1.00 -11.56 -9.68
CA SER A 80 2.33 -10.98 -9.43
C SER A 80 2.70 -9.87 -10.40
N TRP A 81 2.09 -9.82 -11.59
CA TRP A 81 2.47 -8.90 -12.66
C TRP A 81 2.42 -7.43 -12.25
N THR A 82 1.48 -7.06 -11.40
CA THR A 82 1.38 -5.67 -10.91
C THR A 82 2.57 -5.32 -10.02
N SER A 83 3.02 -6.25 -9.17
CA SER A 83 4.22 -6.05 -8.35
C SER A 83 5.48 -5.93 -9.22
N VAL A 84 5.63 -6.80 -10.22
CA VAL A 84 6.77 -6.77 -11.15
C VAL A 84 6.76 -5.46 -11.95
N PHE A 85 5.58 -5.03 -12.42
CA PHE A 85 5.43 -3.76 -13.11
C PHE A 85 5.89 -2.58 -12.23
N CYS A 86 5.41 -2.48 -10.99
CA CYS A 86 5.73 -1.36 -10.11
C CYS A 86 7.22 -1.29 -9.74
N VAL A 87 7.96 -2.40 -9.78
CA VAL A 87 9.38 -2.45 -9.39
C VAL A 87 10.32 -2.36 -10.59
N GLY A 88 9.96 -2.94 -11.74
CA GLY A 88 10.91 -3.14 -12.85
C GLY A 88 10.45 -2.66 -14.22
N SER A 89 9.22 -2.16 -14.37
CA SER A 89 8.76 -1.71 -15.68
C SER A 89 9.46 -0.41 -16.10
N PRO A 90 9.97 -0.30 -17.35
CA PRO A 90 10.45 0.98 -17.89
C PRO A 90 9.32 2.01 -18.06
N THR A 91 8.06 1.59 -17.99
CA THR A 91 6.88 2.47 -18.05
C THR A 91 6.31 2.81 -16.67
N MET A 92 6.92 2.32 -15.58
CA MET A 92 6.68 2.87 -14.25
C MET A 92 7.40 4.22 -14.18
N THR A 93 6.66 5.32 -13.97
CA THR A 93 7.22 6.67 -13.97
C THR A 93 7.06 7.34 -12.61
N LYS A 94 7.72 8.48 -12.42
CA LYS A 94 7.63 9.28 -11.19
C LYS A 94 6.19 9.71 -10.87
N GLU A 95 5.37 9.94 -11.90
CA GLU A 95 3.95 10.32 -11.77
C GLU A 95 3.12 9.20 -11.12
N HIS A 96 3.60 7.96 -11.18
CA HIS A 96 2.96 6.81 -10.55
C HIS A 96 3.36 6.61 -9.08
N SER A 97 4.35 7.36 -8.57
CA SER A 97 4.72 7.29 -7.16
C SER A 97 3.55 7.76 -6.28
N GLY A 98 3.27 7.01 -5.21
CA GLY A 98 2.14 7.22 -4.30
C GLY A 98 0.81 6.66 -4.81
N ALA A 99 0.77 6.10 -6.03
CA ALA A 99 -0.46 5.56 -6.61
C ALA A 99 -0.85 4.20 -6.02
N TYR A 100 -2.12 3.85 -6.25
CA TYR A 100 -2.71 2.59 -5.85
C TYR A 100 -3.03 1.78 -7.09
N PHE A 101 -2.27 0.71 -7.28
CA PHE A 101 -2.36 -0.15 -8.42
C PHE A 101 -3.35 -1.28 -8.17
N GLN A 102 -4.30 -1.45 -9.08
CA GLN A 102 -5.14 -2.65 -9.17
C GLN A 102 -4.79 -3.43 -10.44
N ARG A 103 -5.17 -4.71 -10.44
CA ARG A 103 -5.23 -5.63 -11.59
C ARG A 103 -4.52 -5.14 -12.87
N ILE A 104 -3.38 -5.75 -13.17
CA ILE A 104 -2.60 -5.50 -14.39
C ILE A 104 -2.20 -4.02 -14.50
N ALA A 105 -1.44 -3.56 -13.51
CA ALA A 105 -0.76 -2.26 -13.56
C ALA A 105 -1.70 -1.04 -13.79
N ASP A 106 -2.96 -1.10 -13.35
CA ASP A 106 -3.88 0.04 -13.41
C ASP A 106 -3.64 0.99 -12.24
N PRO A 107 -3.05 2.19 -12.47
CA PRO A 107 -2.76 3.16 -11.40
C PRO A 107 -4.02 3.91 -10.90
N ALA A 108 -5.17 3.73 -11.55
CA ALA A 108 -6.44 4.38 -11.21
C ALA A 108 -7.36 3.48 -10.37
N GLY A 109 -6.77 2.53 -9.63
CA GLY A 109 -7.51 1.59 -8.80
C GLY A 109 -8.44 2.26 -7.78
N TRP A 110 -9.62 1.67 -7.61
CA TRP A 110 -10.61 2.16 -6.64
C TRP A 110 -10.07 2.12 -5.20
N GLN A 111 -10.31 3.19 -4.44
CA GLN A 111 -9.93 3.30 -3.02
C GLN A 111 -11.10 3.81 -2.20
N SER A 112 -11.21 3.33 -0.95
CA SER A 112 -12.15 3.87 0.03
C SER A 112 -11.82 5.32 0.42
N CYS A 113 -12.79 6.03 1.01
CA CYS A 113 -12.57 7.39 1.52
C CYS A 113 -11.46 7.45 2.58
N LEU A 114 -11.45 6.49 3.51
CA LEU A 114 -10.41 6.37 4.54
C LEU A 114 -9.02 6.15 3.91
N ALA A 115 -8.94 5.36 2.85
CA ALA A 115 -7.68 5.12 2.15
C ALA A 115 -7.13 6.38 1.44
N LYS A 116 -7.94 7.42 1.24
CA LYS A 116 -7.54 8.71 0.63
C LYS A 116 -7.28 9.80 1.68
N ASP A 117 -7.53 9.54 2.96
CA ASP A 117 -7.46 10.53 4.02
C ASP A 117 -6.01 10.80 4.48
N VAL A 118 -5.47 11.94 4.05
CA VAL A 118 -4.11 12.38 4.42
C VAL A 118 -3.98 12.77 5.90
N GLY A 119 -5.07 13.21 6.53
CA GLY A 119 -5.09 13.53 7.95
C GLY A 119 -5.04 12.26 8.78
N LEU A 120 -5.75 11.21 8.35
CA LEU A 120 -5.65 9.89 8.95
C LEU A 120 -4.26 9.28 8.78
N ALA A 121 -3.62 9.46 7.62
CA ALA A 121 -2.24 9.03 7.41
C ALA A 121 -1.26 9.69 8.39
N ALA A 122 -1.39 11.01 8.62
CA ALA A 122 -0.58 11.73 9.59
C ALA A 122 -0.79 11.22 11.03
N LYS A 123 -2.06 11.03 11.44
CA LYS A 123 -2.39 10.47 12.77
C LYS A 123 -1.82 9.06 12.95
N LEU A 124 -1.89 8.22 11.92
CA LEU A 124 -1.34 6.87 11.95
C LEU A 124 0.19 6.90 12.10
N GLU A 125 0.87 7.81 11.40
CA GLU A 125 2.33 7.98 11.49
C GLU A 125 2.76 8.41 12.90
N ASP A 126 2.08 9.40 13.48
CA ASP A 126 2.38 9.88 14.84
C ASP A 126 2.15 8.78 15.87
N TRP A 127 1.03 8.05 15.76
CA TRP A 127 0.74 6.90 16.62
C TRP A 127 1.80 5.80 16.46
N THR A 128 2.21 5.49 15.23
CA THR A 128 3.24 4.47 14.96
C THR A 128 4.57 4.85 15.59
N LYS A 129 5.00 6.11 15.46
CA LYS A 129 6.23 6.61 16.11
C LYS A 129 6.18 6.48 17.62
N GLU A 130 5.06 6.85 18.24
CA GLU A 130 4.90 6.73 19.69
C GLU A 130 4.92 5.26 20.14
N GLU A 131 4.30 4.35 19.40
CA GLU A 131 4.37 2.92 19.75
C GLU A 131 5.75 2.32 19.51
N MET A 132 6.45 2.68 18.43
CA MET A 132 7.84 2.25 18.24
C MET A 132 8.75 2.79 19.35
N ARG A 133 8.49 4.00 19.87
CA ARG A 133 9.21 4.57 21.01
C ARG A 133 8.90 3.82 22.30
N ARG A 134 7.63 3.56 22.60
CA ARG A 134 7.19 2.79 23.78
C ARG A 134 7.76 1.38 23.79
N GLY A 135 7.82 0.75 22.61
CA GLY A 135 8.41 -0.57 22.41
C GLY A 135 9.95 -0.59 22.43
N GLY A 136 10.61 0.57 22.46
CA GLY A 136 12.07 0.66 22.41
C GLY A 136 12.68 0.34 21.03
N TRP A 137 11.88 0.37 19.97
CA TRP A 137 12.31 0.09 18.59
C TRP A 137 12.77 1.35 17.84
N TRP A 138 12.47 2.53 18.37
CA TRP A 138 12.83 3.82 17.79
C TRP A 138 13.20 4.82 18.88
N ALA A 139 14.36 5.45 18.76
CA ALA A 139 14.88 6.42 19.73
C ALA A 139 14.61 7.88 19.35
N GLY A 140 13.88 8.13 18.26
CA GLY A 140 13.80 9.46 17.63
C GLY A 140 14.86 9.63 16.54
N PRO A 141 14.79 10.72 15.75
CA PRO A 141 15.87 11.07 14.85
C PRO A 141 17.15 11.23 15.68
N GLY A 142 18.24 10.57 15.26
CA GLY A 142 19.56 10.82 15.82
C GLY A 142 19.99 12.27 15.59
N PRO A 143 21.08 12.73 16.24
CA PRO A 143 21.66 14.04 15.96
C PRO A 143 21.80 14.22 14.46
N LEU A 144 21.35 15.36 13.94
CA LEU A 144 21.60 15.75 12.56
C LEU A 144 23.11 16.06 12.47
N ASP A 145 23.90 15.06 12.11
CA ASP A 145 25.31 15.26 11.74
C ASP A 145 25.35 16.18 10.51
N GLY A 146 25.61 17.47 10.73
CA GLY A 146 25.65 18.45 9.64
C GLY A 146 25.54 19.93 10.02
N GLN A 147 26.05 20.35 11.18
CA GLN A 147 26.47 21.75 11.38
C GLN A 147 28.00 21.81 11.37
N GLU A 148 28.58 21.89 10.18
CA GLU A 148 29.88 22.53 9.93
C GLU A 148 29.81 23.33 8.63
#